data_AF-A0A9D9BNA6-F1
#
_entry.id   AF-A0A9D9BNA6-F1
#
_cell.length_a   1.000
_cell.length_b   1.000
_cell.length_c   1.000
_cell.angle_alpha   90.00
_cell.angle_beta   90.00
_cell.angle_gamma   90.00
#
_symmetry.space_group_name_H-M   'P 1'
#
loop_
_entity.id
_entity.type
_entity.pdbx_description
1 polymer ?
#
loop_
_entity_poly.entity_id
_entity_poly.type
_entity_poly.pdbx_seq_one_letter_code
_entity_poly.pdbx_strand_id
1 'polypeptide(L)'
;MKKIFLLLIILTFNSCQKKEITKADLSFKLISFGSFYGADANQIEKFEKIFDSIRNNSNAKEEDKKLTDFFTKLKTNGLFTSPYINLRINSDSTLVAYLSESDYNKVKGFKHSDLIKRNKKVKLELEIIKKDTGIYYIEKIISVNEVDGQTYWKK
;
A
#
# COMPACT_ATOMS: atom_id res chain seq x y z
N MET A 1 61.86 0.14 -16.44
CA MET A 1 60.66 1.00 -16.34
C MET A 1 59.65 0.29 -15.46
N LYS A 2 59.32 0.90 -14.31
CA LYS A 2 58.65 0.24 -13.19
C LYS A 2 57.15 0.05 -13.47
N LYS A 3 56.68 -1.15 -13.14
CA LYS A 3 55.29 -1.61 -13.10
C LYS A 3 54.39 -0.54 -12.46
N ILE A 4 53.50 0.06 -13.23
CA ILE A 4 52.40 0.87 -12.67
C ILE A 4 51.23 -0.07 -12.44
N PHE A 5 50.92 -0.18 -11.16
CA PHE A 5 50.05 -1.15 -10.52
C PHE A 5 48.59 -0.86 -10.89
N LEU A 6 47.96 -1.90 -11.42
CA LEU A 6 46.54 -2.03 -11.70
C LEU A 6 45.77 -1.89 -10.37
N LEU A 7 45.01 -0.81 -10.18
CA LEU A 7 44.10 -0.67 -9.03
C LEU A 7 42.70 -0.31 -9.54
N LEU A 8 42.07 -1.34 -10.10
CA LEU A 8 40.64 -1.41 -10.39
C LEU A 8 39.93 -1.60 -9.04
N ILE A 9 39.64 -0.49 -8.36
CA ILE A 9 38.76 -0.50 -7.18
C ILE A 9 37.33 -0.65 -7.71
N ILE A 10 36.90 -1.90 -7.86
CA ILE A 10 35.50 -2.28 -8.03
C ILE A 10 34.85 -2.10 -6.64
N LEU A 11 34.30 -0.91 -6.38
CA LEU A 11 33.37 -0.69 -5.27
C LEU A 11 32.05 -1.38 -5.61
N THR A 12 31.98 -2.69 -5.38
CA THR A 12 30.71 -3.40 -5.26
C THR A 12 30.09 -3.02 -3.92
N PHE A 13 29.42 -1.86 -3.87
CA PHE A 13 28.43 -1.58 -2.84
C PHE A 13 27.21 -2.48 -3.09
N ASN A 14 27.33 -3.78 -2.79
CA ASN A 14 26.18 -4.63 -2.53
C ASN A 14 25.62 -4.23 -1.17
N SER A 15 24.98 -3.05 -1.11
CA SER A 15 24.07 -2.73 -0.02
C SER A 15 22.79 -3.53 -0.24
N CYS A 16 22.87 -4.83 0.04
CA CYS A 16 21.68 -5.66 0.18
C CYS A 16 21.01 -5.23 1.48
N GLN A 17 20.21 -4.17 1.42
CA GLN A 17 19.38 -3.75 2.55
C GLN A 17 18.48 -4.93 2.91
N LYS A 18 18.68 -5.48 4.11
CA LYS A 18 17.88 -6.59 4.62
C LYS A 18 16.45 -6.10 4.72
N LYS A 19 15.58 -6.63 3.86
CA LYS A 19 14.16 -6.26 3.84
C LYS A 19 13.52 -6.68 5.15
N GLU A 20 12.88 -5.75 5.83
CA GLU A 20 12.23 -6.00 7.11
C GLU A 20 10.91 -6.74 6.87
N ILE A 21 10.76 -7.90 7.53
CA ILE A 21 9.54 -8.69 7.48
C ILE A 21 8.58 -8.14 8.53
N THR A 22 7.46 -7.59 8.06
CA THR A 22 6.39 -7.07 8.88
C THR A 22 5.31 -8.14 9.09
N LYS A 23 4.92 -8.38 10.35
CA LYS A 23 3.76 -9.21 10.68
C LYS A 23 2.54 -8.33 10.88
N ALA A 24 1.42 -8.68 10.28
CA ALA A 24 0.18 -7.92 10.38
C ALA A 24 -1.06 -8.82 10.28
N ASP A 25 -2.17 -8.35 10.83
CA ASP A 25 -3.49 -8.95 10.58
C ASP A 25 -4.16 -8.22 9.39
N LEU A 26 -4.80 -8.95 8.49
CA LEU A 26 -5.72 -8.37 7.52
C LEU A 26 -6.90 -7.74 8.26
N SER A 27 -7.26 -6.51 7.90
CA SER A 27 -8.35 -5.76 8.52
C SER A 27 -9.31 -5.21 7.48
N PHE A 28 -10.50 -4.83 7.94
CA PHE A 28 -11.58 -4.34 7.07
C PHE A 28 -12.07 -2.96 7.52
N LYS A 29 -12.45 -2.13 6.56
CA LYS A 29 -13.12 -0.84 6.79
C LYS A 29 -14.38 -0.78 5.95
N LEU A 30 -15.46 -0.22 6.51
CA LEU A 30 -16.72 -0.06 5.77
C LEU A 30 -16.58 0.94 4.62
N ILE A 31 -15.86 2.04 4.86
CA ILE A 31 -15.58 3.06 3.87
C ILE A 31 -14.06 3.22 3.76
N SER A 32 -13.53 3.09 2.55
CA SER A 32 -12.10 3.26 2.30
C SER A 32 -11.88 3.86 0.92
N PHE A 33 -11.21 5.01 0.88
CA PHE A 33 -10.70 5.63 -0.34
C PHE A 33 -9.20 5.33 -0.41
N GLY A 34 -8.85 4.17 -0.97
CA GLY A 34 -7.45 3.76 -1.10
C GLY A 34 -6.87 4.11 -2.47
N SER A 35 -7.54 3.72 -3.55
CA SER A 35 -7.09 3.98 -4.92
C SER A 35 -8.25 3.90 -5.90
N PHE A 36 -7.96 4.09 -7.19
CA PHE A 36 -8.88 3.88 -8.31
C PHE A 36 -8.74 2.48 -8.92
N TYR A 37 -8.37 1.47 -8.12
CA TYR A 37 -8.30 0.09 -8.59
C TYR A 37 -9.66 -0.38 -9.15
N GLY A 38 -9.65 -0.90 -10.38
CA GLY A 38 -10.84 -1.36 -11.09
C GLY A 38 -11.66 -0.26 -11.78
N ALA A 39 -11.26 1.01 -11.69
CA ALA A 39 -11.90 2.10 -12.42
C ALA A 39 -11.50 2.09 -13.91
N ASP A 40 -12.44 2.45 -14.79
CA ASP A 40 -12.17 2.63 -16.22
C ASP A 40 -11.51 3.99 -16.51
N ALA A 41 -11.00 4.15 -17.74
CA ALA A 41 -10.31 5.37 -18.15
C ALA A 41 -11.20 6.63 -18.08
N ASN A 42 -12.48 6.52 -18.41
CA ASN A 42 -13.42 7.65 -18.37
C ASN A 42 -13.71 8.07 -16.92
N GLN A 43 -13.79 7.10 -16.01
CA GLN A 43 -13.92 7.36 -14.57
C GLN A 43 -12.67 8.05 -14.03
N ILE A 44 -11.48 7.54 -14.36
CA ILE A 44 -10.20 8.14 -13.97
C ILE A 44 -10.12 9.59 -14.47
N GLU A 45 -10.40 9.85 -15.73
CA GLU A 45 -10.35 11.19 -16.32
C GLU A 45 -11.31 12.18 -15.62
N LYS A 46 -12.51 11.73 -15.25
CA LYS A 46 -13.47 12.55 -14.49
C LYS A 46 -12.91 12.96 -13.13
N PHE A 47 -12.29 12.03 -12.41
CA PHE A 47 -11.68 12.35 -11.11
C PHE A 47 -10.47 13.26 -11.25
N GLU A 48 -9.65 13.08 -12.27
CA GLU A 48 -8.53 13.98 -12.55
C GLU A 48 -9.00 15.41 -12.80
N LYS A 49 -10.05 15.60 -13.60
CA LYS A 49 -10.65 16.93 -13.81
C LYS A 49 -11.17 17.56 -12.51
N ILE A 50 -11.76 16.77 -11.62
CA ILE A 50 -12.22 17.25 -10.30
C ILE A 50 -11.02 17.70 -9.47
N PHE A 51 -9.97 16.88 -9.40
CA PHE A 51 -8.75 17.21 -8.66
C PHE A 51 -8.05 18.45 -9.21
N ASP A 52 -7.98 18.60 -10.52
CA ASP A 52 -7.40 19.80 -11.15
C ASP A 52 -8.23 21.04 -10.88
N SER A 53 -9.57 20.92 -10.90
CA SER A 53 -10.45 22.03 -10.52
C SER A 53 -10.26 22.45 -9.07
N ILE A 54 -10.06 21.51 -8.14
CA ILE A 54 -9.81 21.80 -6.72
C ILE A 54 -8.46 22.49 -6.56
N ARG A 55 -7.41 21.96 -7.21
CA ARG A 55 -6.04 22.48 -7.13
C ARG A 55 -5.93 23.92 -7.63
N ASN A 56 -6.65 24.23 -8.71
CA ASN A 56 -6.64 25.55 -9.33
C ASN A 56 -7.59 26.55 -8.65
N ASN A 57 -8.40 26.11 -7.68
CA ASN A 57 -9.31 26.97 -6.93
C ASN A 57 -8.67 27.45 -5.63
N SER A 58 -8.29 28.73 -5.58
CA SER A 58 -7.72 29.35 -4.37
C SER A 58 -8.63 29.24 -3.15
N ASN A 59 -9.96 29.23 -3.35
CA ASN A 59 -10.98 29.13 -2.31
C ASN A 59 -11.35 27.69 -1.92
N ALA A 60 -10.71 26.67 -2.50
CA ALA A 60 -10.99 25.29 -2.13
C ALA A 60 -10.66 25.03 -0.65
N LYS A 61 -11.48 24.18 -0.02
CA LYS A 61 -11.30 23.78 1.38
C LYS A 61 -9.99 23.03 1.55
N GLU A 62 -9.39 23.17 2.73
CA GLU A 62 -8.11 22.55 3.04
C GLU A 62 -8.18 21.01 2.99
N GLU A 63 -9.32 20.43 3.39
CA GLU A 63 -9.56 18.99 3.31
C GLU A 63 -9.58 18.48 1.87
N ASP A 64 -10.18 19.24 0.95
CA ASP A 64 -10.25 18.91 -0.47
C ASP A 64 -8.85 18.98 -1.12
N LYS A 65 -8.05 19.98 -0.71
CA LYS A 65 -6.65 20.12 -1.12
C LYS A 65 -5.81 18.94 -0.62
N LYS A 66 -5.93 18.56 0.66
CA LYS A 66 -5.24 17.39 1.23
C LYS A 66 -5.60 16.09 0.52
N LEU A 67 -6.88 15.90 0.18
CA LEU A 67 -7.33 14.73 -0.56
C LEU A 67 -6.72 14.70 -1.97
N THR A 68 -6.71 15.84 -2.65
CA THR A 68 -6.10 16.01 -3.99
C THR A 68 -4.60 15.74 -3.96
N ASP A 69 -3.90 16.23 -2.93
CA ASP A 69 -2.47 15.98 -2.73
C ASP A 69 -2.18 14.50 -2.48
N PHE A 70 -3.00 13.83 -1.66
CA PHE A 70 -2.89 12.40 -1.43
C PHE A 70 -2.96 11.60 -2.74
N PHE A 71 -3.96 11.87 -3.57
CA PHE A 71 -4.12 11.20 -4.86
C PHE A 71 -3.02 11.56 -5.87
N THR A 72 -2.53 12.80 -5.83
CA THR A 72 -1.36 13.20 -6.63
C THR A 72 -0.14 12.38 -6.24
N LYS A 73 0.11 12.19 -4.94
CA LYS A 73 1.23 11.36 -4.46
C LYS A 73 1.08 9.89 -4.87
N LEU A 74 -0.14 9.34 -4.85
CA LEU A 74 -0.37 7.98 -5.36
C LEU A 74 -0.01 7.88 -6.85
N LYS A 75 -0.40 8.87 -7.66
CA LYS A 75 -0.06 8.91 -9.09
C LYS A 75 1.44 9.01 -9.33
N THR A 76 2.13 9.92 -8.64
CA THR A 76 3.60 10.07 -8.76
C THR A 76 4.34 8.79 -8.35
N ASN A 77 3.80 8.01 -7.41
CA ASN A 77 4.37 6.74 -7.00
C ASN A 77 3.91 5.52 -7.82
N GLY A 78 3.08 5.73 -8.85
CA GLY A 78 2.55 4.64 -9.69
C GLY A 78 1.51 3.75 -8.98
N LEU A 79 0.89 4.23 -7.91
CA LEU A 79 -0.04 3.48 -7.05
C LEU A 79 -1.51 3.87 -7.24
N PHE A 80 -1.77 4.85 -8.10
CA PHE A 80 -3.10 5.45 -8.29
C PHE A 80 -4.20 4.46 -8.64
N THR A 81 -3.86 3.41 -9.38
CA THR A 81 -4.76 2.33 -9.79
C THR A 81 -4.36 0.98 -9.20
N SER A 82 -3.41 0.94 -8.27
CA SER A 82 -3.01 -0.32 -7.64
C SER A 82 -4.07 -0.82 -6.66
N PRO A 83 -4.29 -2.13 -6.56
CA PRO A 83 -5.05 -2.68 -5.45
C PRO A 83 -4.46 -2.24 -4.10
N TYR A 84 -5.26 -2.31 -3.05
CA TYR A 84 -4.82 -2.03 -1.68
C TYR A 84 -5.53 -2.91 -0.68
N ILE A 85 -4.91 -3.06 0.49
CA ILE A 85 -5.49 -3.73 1.66
C ILE A 85 -5.29 -2.89 2.92
N ASN A 86 -6.15 -3.12 3.92
CA ASN A 86 -5.98 -2.54 5.24
C ASN A 86 -5.29 -3.57 6.14
N LEU A 87 -4.24 -3.14 6.83
CA LEU A 87 -3.45 -3.95 7.73
C LEU A 87 -3.59 -3.43 9.15
N ARG A 88 -3.63 -4.34 10.13
CA ARG A 88 -3.43 -4.03 11.54
C ARG A 88 -2.05 -4.53 11.95
N ILE A 89 -1.14 -3.60 12.21
CA ILE A 89 0.27 -3.92 12.51
C ILE A 89 0.49 -4.15 14.02
N ASN A 90 -0.37 -3.59 14.87
CA ASN A 90 -0.39 -3.79 16.33
C ASN A 90 -1.82 -3.58 16.86
N SER A 91 -2.04 -3.65 18.18
CA SER A 91 -3.35 -3.40 18.80
C SER A 91 -4.01 -2.11 18.32
N ASP A 92 -3.24 -1.04 18.16
CA ASP A 92 -3.80 0.31 18.00
C ASP A 92 -3.46 0.98 16.66
N SER A 93 -2.74 0.27 15.77
CA SER A 93 -2.29 0.82 14.50
C SER A 93 -2.83 0.07 13.31
N THR A 94 -3.54 0.79 12.44
CA THR A 94 -3.92 0.31 11.11
C THR A 94 -3.24 1.14 10.03
N LEU A 95 -2.83 0.49 8.94
CA LEU A 95 -2.34 1.18 7.76
C LEU A 95 -2.98 0.65 6.48
N VAL A 96 -2.99 1.49 5.45
CA VAL A 96 -3.33 1.10 4.09
C VAL A 96 -2.03 0.80 3.37
N ALA A 97 -1.95 -0.34 2.70
CA ALA A 97 -0.82 -0.67 1.85
C ALA A 97 -1.29 -1.10 0.46
N TYR A 98 -0.59 -0.59 -0.54
CA TYR A 98 -0.79 -0.92 -1.95
C TYR A 98 0.03 -2.15 -2.31
N LEU A 99 -0.41 -2.90 -3.31
CA LEU A 99 0.24 -4.14 -3.68
C LEU A 99 -0.01 -4.49 -5.15
N SER A 100 0.78 -5.44 -5.65
CA SER A 100 0.57 -6.03 -6.96
C SER A 100 -0.77 -6.76 -7.05
N GLU A 101 -1.34 -6.90 -8.25
CA GLU A 101 -2.55 -7.70 -8.44
C GLU A 101 -2.30 -9.18 -8.10
N SER A 102 -1.11 -9.71 -8.38
CA SER A 102 -0.72 -11.06 -7.98
C SER A 102 -0.75 -11.29 -6.48
N ASP A 103 -0.30 -10.32 -5.68
CA ASP A 103 -0.37 -10.43 -4.22
C ASP A 103 -1.80 -10.19 -3.72
N TYR A 104 -2.52 -9.23 -4.32
CA TYR A 104 -3.92 -8.98 -3.99
C TYR A 104 -4.78 -10.23 -4.20
N ASN A 105 -4.52 -10.99 -5.26
CA ASN A 105 -5.22 -12.24 -5.55
C ASN A 105 -5.07 -13.29 -4.44
N LYS A 106 -3.99 -13.26 -3.64
CA LYS A 106 -3.79 -14.15 -2.49
C LYS A 106 -4.72 -13.86 -1.33
N VAL A 107 -5.25 -12.63 -1.24
CA VAL A 107 -6.02 -12.15 -0.08
C VAL A 107 -7.44 -11.68 -0.43
N LYS A 108 -7.75 -11.41 -1.70
CA LYS A 108 -9.07 -10.90 -2.13
C LYS A 108 -10.24 -11.83 -1.81
N GLY A 109 -9.97 -13.13 -1.62
CA GLY A 109 -11.00 -14.13 -1.31
C GLY A 109 -11.51 -14.07 0.13
N PHE A 110 -10.78 -13.42 1.05
CA PHE A 110 -11.19 -13.33 2.45
C PHE A 110 -12.28 -12.29 2.62
N LYS A 111 -13.47 -12.76 3.03
CA LYS A 111 -14.62 -11.90 3.31
C LYS A 111 -14.76 -11.64 4.80
N HIS A 112 -14.97 -10.38 5.14
CA HIS A 112 -15.19 -9.93 6.52
C HIS A 112 -16.30 -10.70 7.24
N SER A 113 -17.45 -10.88 6.58
CA SER A 113 -18.60 -11.62 7.11
C SER A 113 -18.25 -13.06 7.49
N ASP A 114 -17.47 -13.72 6.63
CA ASP A 114 -17.19 -15.16 6.74
C ASP A 114 -16.14 -15.41 7.82
N LEU A 115 -15.18 -14.49 7.97
CA LEU A 115 -14.18 -14.53 9.03
C LEU A 115 -14.81 -14.28 10.41
N ILE A 116 -15.69 -13.28 10.55
CA ILE A 116 -16.41 -13.02 11.81
C ILE A 116 -17.27 -14.21 12.21
N LYS A 117 -18.07 -14.76 11.28
CA LYS A 117 -18.96 -15.90 11.56
C LYS A 117 -18.22 -17.11 12.10
N ARG A 118 -16.99 -17.34 11.63
CA ARG A 118 -16.14 -18.48 12.02
C ARG A 118 -15.17 -18.17 13.17
N ASN A 119 -15.21 -16.95 13.73
CA ASN A 119 -14.22 -16.46 14.70
C ASN A 119 -12.77 -16.68 14.23
N LYS A 120 -12.52 -16.35 12.96
CA LYS A 120 -11.21 -16.45 12.31
C LYS A 120 -10.67 -15.07 11.98
N LYS A 121 -9.36 -15.00 11.82
CA LYS A 121 -8.64 -13.84 11.27
C LYS A 121 -7.50 -14.30 10.36
N VAL A 122 -7.00 -13.38 9.53
CA VAL A 122 -5.91 -13.68 8.58
C VAL A 122 -4.65 -12.98 9.03
N LYS A 123 -3.61 -13.76 9.32
CA LYS A 123 -2.25 -13.29 9.61
C LYS A 123 -1.42 -13.28 8.34
N LEU A 124 -0.69 -12.19 8.16
CA LEU A 124 0.18 -11.94 7.01
C LEU A 124 1.62 -11.72 7.48
N GLU A 125 2.56 -12.24 6.71
CA GLU A 125 3.96 -11.81 6.77
C GLU A 125 4.31 -11.15 5.45
N LEU A 126 4.86 -9.93 5.53
CA LEU A 126 4.91 -8.98 4.42
C LEU A 126 6.29 -8.32 4.33
N GLU A 127 6.77 -8.09 3.12
CA GLU A 127 7.83 -7.11 2.85
C GLU A 127 7.17 -5.78 2.50
N ILE A 128 7.28 -4.78 3.38
CA ILE A 128 6.66 -3.46 3.18
C ILE A 128 7.76 -2.42 2.99
N ILE A 129 7.59 -1.57 1.99
CA ILE A 129 8.41 -0.37 1.77
C ILE A 129 7.56 0.88 1.90
N LYS A 130 8.14 1.92 2.50
CA LYS A 130 7.53 3.25 2.54
C LYS A 130 7.92 4.00 1.26
N LYS A 131 6.93 4.36 0.45
CA LYS A 131 7.12 5.12 -0.81
C LYS A 131 7.08 6.63 -0.57
N ASP A 132 6.23 7.07 0.37
CA ASP A 132 6.09 8.47 0.80
C ASP A 132 5.51 8.49 2.23
N THR A 133 5.39 9.67 2.83
CA THR A 133 4.67 9.90 4.08
C THR A 133 3.22 9.43 3.95
N GLY A 134 2.87 8.38 4.69
CA GLY A 134 1.53 7.79 4.68
C GLY A 134 1.26 6.84 3.51
N ILE A 135 2.24 6.56 2.64
CA ILE A 135 2.10 5.68 1.48
C ILE A 135 3.05 4.49 1.62
N TYR A 136 2.46 3.30 1.72
CA TYR A 136 3.15 2.04 1.91
C TYR A 136 2.86 1.08 0.76
N TYR A 137 3.88 0.37 0.30
CA TYR A 137 3.77 -0.64 -0.75
C TYR A 137 4.26 -1.99 -0.23
N ILE A 138 3.46 -3.03 -0.44
CA ILE A 138 3.85 -4.42 -0.19
C ILE A 138 4.61 -4.89 -1.41
N GLU A 139 5.93 -5.07 -1.26
CA GLU A 139 6.74 -5.68 -2.31
C GLU A 139 6.40 -7.15 -2.51
N LYS A 140 6.06 -7.84 -1.41
CA LYS A 140 5.74 -9.25 -1.42
C LYS A 140 4.89 -9.66 -0.22
N ILE A 141 3.85 -10.45 -0.47
CA ILE A 141 3.22 -11.25 0.58
C ILE A 141 3.99 -12.57 0.70
N ILE A 142 4.66 -12.76 1.83
CA ILE A 142 5.47 -13.95 2.15
C ILE A 142 4.56 -15.11 2.55
N SER A 143 3.61 -14.86 3.45
CA SER A 143 2.68 -15.89 3.91
C SER A 143 1.30 -15.32 4.22
N VAL A 144 0.29 -16.19 4.09
CA VAL A 144 -1.12 -15.89 4.37
C VAL A 144 -1.70 -17.06 5.16
N ASN A 145 -2.09 -16.81 6.40
CA ASN A 145 -2.55 -17.85 7.31
C ASN A 145 -3.87 -17.46 7.96
N GLU A 146 -4.91 -18.26 7.74
CA GLU A 146 -6.15 -18.15 8.51
C GLU A 146 -5.97 -18.84 9.87
N VAL A 147 -6.23 -18.12 10.95
CA VAL A 147 -6.04 -18.60 12.34
C VAL A 147 -7.26 -18.27 13.20
N ASP A 148 -7.38 -18.95 14.34
CA ASP A 148 -8.38 -18.60 15.35
C ASP A 148 -8.17 -17.18 15.90
N GLY A 149 -9.28 -16.47 16.06
CA GLY A 149 -9.31 -15.14 16.67
C GLY A 149 -10.22 -14.15 15.94
N GLN A 150 -10.51 -13.04 16.60
CA GLN A 150 -11.41 -12.03 16.08
C GLN A 150 -10.74 -11.19 14.99
N THR A 151 -11.39 -11.09 13.82
CA THR A 151 -10.99 -10.15 12.77
C THR A 151 -11.22 -8.71 13.21
N TYR A 152 -10.20 -7.87 13.05
CA TYR A 152 -10.33 -6.44 13.32
C TYR A 152 -11.00 -5.71 12.17
N TRP A 153 -11.94 -4.82 12.49
CA TRP A 153 -12.57 -3.94 11.53
C TRP A 153 -12.89 -2.58 12.15
N LYS A 154 -13.03 -1.57 11.30
CA LYS A 154 -13.42 -0.21 11.71
C LYS A 154 -14.61 0.27 10.88
N LYS A 155 -15.51 1.01 11.55
CA LYS A 155 -16.63 1.71 10.91
C LYS A 155 -16.12 2.84 10.03
#